data_AF-A0A7L5Z5B8-F1
#
_entry.id   AF-A0A7L5Z5B8-F1
#
_cell.length_a   1.000
_cell.length_b   1.000
_cell.length_c   1.000
_cell.angle_alpha   90.00
_cell.angle_beta   90.00
_cell.angle_gamma   90.00
#
_symmetry.space_group_name_H-M   'P 1'
#
loop_
_entity.id
_entity.type
_entity.pdbx_description
1 polymer ?
#
loop_
_entity_poly.entity_id
_entity_poly.type
_entity_poly.pdbx_seq_one_letter_code
_entity_poly.pdbx_strand_id
1 'polypeptide(L)'
;MAKVAWSHEQAVEVLRLCREADARLNEIFQISETALPDDQKKRVRRAIAGMVGELFTEIEMPIHETYPDLLPSYLDLSRPMNAPDPD
;
A
#
# COMPACT_ATOMS: atom_id res chain seq x y z
N MET A 1 -10.03 -18.54 -2.84
CA MET A 1 -9.12 -17.82 -1.93
C MET A 1 -9.64 -18.00 -0.52
N ALA A 2 -8.78 -18.39 0.43
CA ALA A 2 -9.18 -18.53 1.83
C ALA A 2 -9.53 -17.14 2.35
N LYS A 3 -10.71 -16.98 2.97
CA LYS A 3 -11.11 -15.72 3.61
C LYS A 3 -10.22 -15.54 4.83
N VAL A 4 -9.15 -14.75 4.72
CA VAL A 4 -8.27 -14.47 5.85
C VAL A 4 -9.08 -13.62 6.82
N ALA A 5 -9.55 -14.23 7.89
CA ALA A 5 -10.31 -13.56 8.94
C ALA A 5 -9.31 -12.95 9.93
N TRP A 6 -8.69 -11.84 9.56
CA TRP A 6 -8.01 -10.98 10.53
C TRP A 6 -9.03 -10.44 11.54
N SER A 7 -8.63 -10.22 12.79
CA SER A 7 -9.38 -9.33 13.66
C SER A 7 -9.23 -7.88 13.18
N HIS A 8 -10.11 -6.98 13.64
CA HIS A 8 -10.01 -5.57 13.28
C HIS A 8 -8.66 -4.96 13.74
N GLU A 9 -8.17 -5.31 14.93
CA GLU A 9 -6.86 -4.89 15.43
C GLU A 9 -5.71 -5.40 14.56
N GLN A 10 -5.78 -6.67 14.12
CA GLN A 10 -4.79 -7.22 13.19
C GLN A 10 -4.82 -6.52 11.84
N ALA A 11 -6.02 -6.20 11.33
CA ALA A 11 -6.18 -5.46 10.08
C ALA A 11 -5.55 -4.06 10.16
N VAL A 12 -5.80 -3.32 11.24
CA VAL A 12 -5.18 -2.00 11.49
C VAL A 12 -3.65 -2.11 11.50
N GLU A 13 -3.11 -3.08 12.25
CA GLU A 13 -1.66 -3.25 12.35
C GLU A 13 -1.03 -3.68 11.01
N VAL A 14 -1.67 -4.57 10.26
CA VAL A 14 -1.19 -4.98 8.94
C VAL A 14 -1.19 -3.80 7.96
N LEU A 15 -2.25 -2.98 7.93
CA LEU A 15 -2.27 -1.77 7.10
C LEU A 15 -1.17 -0.77 7.49
N ARG A 16 -0.89 -0.63 8.78
CA ARG A 16 0.23 0.20 9.26
C ARG A 16 1.57 -0.31 8.73
N LEU A 17 1.80 -1.62 8.79
CA LEU A 17 3.01 -2.27 8.27
C LEU A 17 3.12 -2.16 6.74
N CYS A 18 2.01 -2.27 6.00
CA CYS A 18 1.98 -2.04 4.55
C CYS A 18 2.44 -0.61 4.21
N ARG A 19 1.93 0.41 4.92
CA ARG A 19 2.36 1.81 4.72
C ARG A 19 3.85 2.02 5.03
N GLU A 20 4.37 1.35 6.06
CA GLU A 20 5.81 1.38 6.35
C GLU A 20 6.63 0.71 5.24
N ALA A 21 6.17 -0.43 4.73
CA ALA A 21 6.81 -1.12 3.61
C ALA A 21 6.83 -0.24 2.35
N ASP A 22 5.71 0.41 2.01
CA ASP A 22 5.63 1.34 0.88
C ASP A 22 6.59 2.52 1.02
N ALA A 23 6.70 3.10 2.21
CA ALA A 23 7.64 4.19 2.47
C ALA A 23 9.10 3.73 2.24
N ARG A 24 9.45 2.53 2.70
CA ARG A 24 10.79 1.95 2.50
C ARG A 24 11.06 1.58 1.04
N LEU A 25 10.07 1.01 0.35
CA LEU A 25 10.17 0.69 -1.06
C LEU A 25 10.35 1.97 -1.90
N ASN A 26 9.64 3.04 -1.56
CA ASN A 26 9.82 4.33 -2.21
C ASN A 26 11.21 4.93 -1.92
N GLU A 27 11.72 4.83 -0.70
CA GLU A 27 13.09 5.25 -0.36
C GLU A 27 14.14 4.51 -1.22
N ILE A 28 14.01 3.18 -1.32
CA ILE A 28 14.86 2.35 -2.19
C ILE A 28 14.73 2.78 -3.65
N PHE A 29 13.50 3.04 -4.12
CA PHE A 29 13.25 3.50 -5.48
C PHE A 29 14.00 4.81 -5.78
N GLN A 30 13.87 5.82 -4.92
CA GLN A 30 14.54 7.12 -5.10
C GLN A 30 16.07 7.00 -5.11
N ILE A 31 16.63 6.20 -4.20
CA ILE A 31 18.08 5.93 -4.18
C ILE A 31 18.49 5.22 -5.48
N SER A 32 17.73 4.23 -5.93
CA SER A 32 18.05 3.46 -7.12
C SER A 32 18.04 4.31 -8.40
N GLU A 33 17.13 5.28 -8.51
CA GLU A 33 17.02 6.17 -9.67
C GLU A 33 18.25 7.08 -9.84
N THR A 34 18.95 7.37 -8.74
CA THR A 34 20.16 8.23 -8.74
C THR A 34 21.46 7.42 -8.76
N ALA A 35 21.49 6.22 -8.16
CA ALA A 35 22.71 5.45 -7.93
C ALA A 35 23.00 4.36 -8.98
N LEU A 36 22.01 3.91 -9.74
CA LEU A 36 22.16 2.76 -10.65
C LEU A 36 22.22 3.15 -12.14
N PRO A 37 22.80 2.29 -13.00
CA PRO A 37 22.63 2.39 -14.45
C PRO A 37 21.18 2.12 -14.90
N ASP A 38 20.78 2.66 -16.05
CA ASP A 38 19.38 2.64 -16.51
C ASP A 38 18.77 1.25 -16.69
N ASP A 39 19.55 0.24 -17.08
CA ASP A 39 19.06 -1.13 -17.21
C ASP A 39 18.75 -1.77 -15.84
N GLN A 40 19.47 -1.37 -14.80
CA GLN A 40 19.24 -1.80 -13.42
C GLN A 40 18.07 -1.03 -12.79
N LYS A 41 17.95 0.29 -13.04
CA LYS A 41 16.78 1.10 -12.61
C LYS A 41 15.47 0.46 -13.06
N LYS A 42 15.39 0.07 -14.35
CA LYS A 42 14.21 -0.59 -14.92
C LYS A 42 13.89 -1.93 -14.25
N ARG A 43 14.88 -2.65 -13.71
CA ARG A 43 14.65 -3.90 -12.97
C ARG A 43 14.13 -3.60 -11.57
N VAL A 44 14.76 -2.66 -10.85
CA VAL A 44 14.34 -2.25 -9.52
C VAL A 44 12.93 -1.67 -9.54
N ARG A 45 12.62 -0.78 -10.48
CA ARG A 45 11.26 -0.22 -10.65
C ARG A 45 10.21 -1.29 -10.83
N ARG A 46 10.48 -2.30 -11.66
CA ARG A 46 9.56 -3.43 -11.88
C ARG A 46 9.39 -4.30 -10.64
N ALA A 47 10.49 -4.59 -9.93
CA ALA A 47 10.44 -5.36 -8.70
C ALA A 47 9.60 -4.65 -7.62
N ILE A 48 9.84 -3.35 -7.41
CA ILE A 48 9.10 -2.54 -6.45
C ILE A 48 7.62 -2.45 -6.84
N ALA A 49 7.32 -2.16 -8.10
CA ALA A 49 5.93 -2.11 -8.58
C ALA A 49 5.19 -3.46 -8.39
N GLY A 50 5.89 -4.59 -8.58
CA GLY A 50 5.35 -5.91 -8.30
C GLY A 50 5.02 -6.11 -6.82
N MET A 51 5.96 -5.78 -5.92
CA MET A 51 5.74 -5.89 -4.47
C MET A 51 4.59 -5.02 -3.99
N VAL A 52 4.55 -3.74 -4.38
CA VAL A 52 3.46 -2.81 -4.01
C VAL A 52 2.13 -3.32 -4.56
N GLY A 53 2.10 -3.82 -5.80
CA GLY A 53 0.91 -4.40 -6.40
C GLY A 53 0.40 -5.63 -5.63
N GLU A 54 1.29 -6.53 -5.23
CA GLU A 54 0.94 -7.72 -4.43
C GLU A 54 0.45 -7.34 -3.02
N LEU A 55 1.12 -6.41 -2.33
CA LEU A 55 0.66 -5.92 -1.03
C LEU A 55 -0.75 -5.32 -1.13
N PHE A 56 -1.00 -4.50 -2.13
CA PHE A 56 -2.32 -3.91 -2.32
C PHE A 56 -3.39 -4.96 -2.63
N THR A 57 -3.13 -5.83 -3.61
CA THR A 57 -4.14 -6.77 -4.13
C THR A 57 -4.41 -7.95 -3.20
N GLU A 58 -3.39 -8.49 -2.55
CA GLU A 58 -3.51 -9.69 -1.73
C GLU A 58 -3.72 -9.38 -0.23
N ILE A 59 -3.43 -8.15 0.21
CA ILE A 59 -3.52 -7.76 1.63
C ILE A 59 -4.49 -6.59 1.83
N GLU A 60 -4.17 -5.41 1.32
CA GLU A 60 -4.91 -4.19 1.65
C GLU A 60 -6.36 -4.23 1.13
N MET A 61 -6.56 -4.65 -0.11
CA MET A 61 -7.89 -4.74 -0.73
C MET A 61 -8.81 -5.71 0.03
N PRO A 62 -8.41 -6.96 0.35
CA PRO A 62 -9.20 -7.83 1.23
C PRO A 62 -9.49 -7.25 2.62
N ILE A 63 -8.55 -6.50 3.22
CA ILE A 63 -8.79 -5.78 4.48
C ILE A 63 -9.92 -4.77 4.30
N HIS A 64 -9.83 -3.90 3.30
CA HIS A 64 -10.81 -2.85 3.07
C HIS A 64 -12.20 -3.39 2.69
N GLU A 65 -12.26 -4.51 1.96
CA GLU A 65 -13.53 -5.21 1.69
C GLU A 65 -14.19 -5.75 2.96
N THR A 66 -13.38 -6.14 3.96
CA THR A 66 -13.86 -6.68 5.24
C THR A 66 -14.15 -5.58 6.26
N TYR A 67 -13.37 -4.51 6.26
CA TYR A 67 -13.42 -3.36 7.17
C TYR A 67 -13.44 -2.05 6.38
N PRO A 68 -14.60 -1.65 5.81
CA PRO A 68 -14.71 -0.45 4.97
C PRO A 68 -14.37 0.85 5.71
N ASP A 69 -14.46 0.87 7.03
CA ASP A 69 -14.09 1.99 7.90
C ASP A 69 -12.57 2.25 7.94
N LEU A 70 -11.76 1.28 7.54
CA LEU A 70 -10.31 1.43 7.42
C LEU A 70 -9.87 1.97 6.06
N LEU A 71 -10.80 2.14 5.11
CA LEU A 71 -10.51 2.64 3.77
C LEU A 71 -9.90 4.05 3.86
N PRO A 72 -8.76 4.32 3.21
CA PRO A 72 -8.19 5.66 3.17
C PRO A 72 -9.17 6.67 2.58
N SER A 73 -9.21 7.88 3.15
CA SER A 73 -10.13 8.96 2.75
C SER A 73 -10.10 9.28 1.25
N TYR A 74 -8.93 9.20 0.63
CA TYR A 74 -8.73 9.44 -0.81
C TYR A 74 -9.24 8.30 -1.70
N LEU A 75 -9.50 7.12 -1.14
CA LEU A 75 -10.14 5.98 -1.81
C LEU A 75 -11.63 5.87 -1.51
N ASP A 76 -12.12 6.57 -0.48
CA ASP A 76 -13.53 6.64 -0.15
C ASP A 76 -14.28 7.54 -1.15
N LEU A 77 -14.70 6.93 -2.27
CA LEU A 77 -15.49 7.59 -3.32
C LEU A 77 -16.89 8.02 -2.86
N SER A 78 -17.32 7.61 -1.67
CA SER A 78 -18.56 8.11 -1.05
C SER A 78 -18.35 9.44 -0.31
N ARG A 79 -17.09 9.78 -0.01
CA ARG A 79 -16.71 11.04 0.61
C ARG A 79 -16.46 12.11 -0.45
N PRO A 80 -16.98 13.33 -0.30
CA PRO A 80 -16.70 14.40 -1.25
C PRO A 80 -15.18 14.68 -1.27
N MET A 81 -14.63 14.81 -2.48
CA MET A 81 -13.19 14.96 -2.81
C MET A 81 -12.44 16.10 -2.08
N ASN A 82 -13.15 16.91 -1.28
CA ASN A 82 -12.64 18.07 -0.53
C ASN A 82 -12.85 17.96 0.99
N ALA A 83 -13.21 16.78 1.52
CA ALA A 83 -13.32 16.62 2.96
C ALA A 83 -11.90 16.57 3.57
N PRO A 84 -11.56 17.48 4.50
CA PRO A 84 -10.26 17.42 5.18
C PRO A 84 -10.12 16.09 5.93
N ASP A 85 -8.90 15.54 5.97
CA ASP A 85 -8.60 14.38 6.79
C ASP A 85 -8.93 14.67 8.26
N PRO A 86 -9.56 13.74 8.98
CA PRO A 86 -9.76 13.90 10.41
C PRO A 86 -8.39 13.73 11.10
N ASP A 87 -8.02 14.74 11.91
CA ASP A 87 -6.85 14.73 12.79
C ASP A 87 -6.84 13.53 13.76
#